data_AF-A0A2E2R8I4-F1
#
_entry.id   AF-A0A2E2R8I4-F1
#
_cell.length_a   1.000
_cell.length_b   1.000
_cell.length_c   1.000
_cell.angle_alpha   90.00
_cell.angle_beta   90.00
_cell.angle_gamma   90.00
#
_symmetry.space_group_name_H-M   'P 1'
#
loop_
_entity.id
_entity.type
_entity.pdbx_description
1 polymer ?
#
loop_
_entity_poly.entity_id
_entity_poly.type
_entity_poly.pdbx_seq_one_letter_code
_entity_poly.pdbx_strand_id
1 'polypeptide(L)'
;FPKRRITNPDDKGYDDILNKLKQFSTRRYKLARKQLDSPGQRPKPHPGYKPKDHRNPSPGNAPNGPTNLQLISFNQNKVKLQWKDNAENEAGHIVQRASLETNWEFRNHIPRPGGSEIQALDDRVIMGRKYRYRVYAVFQSQNGMIGSQPSGIVEITSKKTIK
;
A
#
# COMPACT_ATOMS: atom_id res chain seq x y z
N PHE A 1 -5.56 11.73 -37.06
CA PHE A 1 -6.01 10.63 -36.18
C PHE A 1 -6.11 9.35 -36.99
N PRO A 2 -5.55 8.21 -36.56
CA PRO A 2 -5.66 6.97 -37.33
C PRO A 2 -7.12 6.50 -37.34
N LYS A 3 -7.62 6.07 -38.50
CA LYS A 3 -9.04 5.74 -38.73
C LYS A 3 -9.56 4.52 -37.95
N ARG A 4 -8.70 3.78 -37.24
CA ARG A 4 -9.05 2.53 -36.52
C ARG A 4 -8.15 2.32 -35.30
N ARG A 5 -8.66 2.56 -34.09
CA ARG A 5 -8.26 1.77 -32.92
C ARG A 5 -9.30 0.66 -32.76
N ILE A 6 -9.09 -0.45 -33.47
CA ILE A 6 -9.89 -1.66 -33.34
C ILE A 6 -9.40 -2.36 -32.07
N THR A 7 -10.08 -2.12 -30.94
CA THR A 7 -10.04 -3.08 -29.81
C THR A 7 -11.25 -4.00 -29.83
N ASN A 8 -12.27 -3.70 -30.65
CA ASN A 8 -13.45 -4.54 -30.86
C ASN A 8 -13.75 -4.65 -32.37
N PRO A 9 -13.74 -5.86 -32.97
CA PRO A 9 -13.95 -6.07 -34.40
C PRO A 9 -15.33 -5.63 -34.92
N ASP A 10 -16.34 -5.58 -34.03
CA ASP A 10 -17.72 -5.25 -34.39
C ASP A 10 -17.98 -3.74 -34.52
N ASP A 11 -16.99 -2.90 -34.23
CA ASP A 11 -17.16 -1.44 -34.23
C ASP A 11 -17.15 -0.88 -35.67
N LYS A 12 -18.32 -0.47 -36.17
CA LYS A 12 -18.48 -0.01 -37.57
C LYS A 12 -18.17 1.48 -37.79
N GLY A 13 -17.99 2.27 -36.73
CA GLY A 13 -17.72 3.71 -36.81
C GLY A 13 -17.60 4.40 -35.45
N TYR A 14 -17.36 5.71 -35.45
CA TYR A 14 -17.11 6.51 -34.24
C TYR A 14 -18.27 6.49 -33.25
N ASP A 15 -19.51 6.64 -33.73
CA ASP A 15 -20.70 6.65 -32.86
C ASP A 15 -20.93 5.28 -32.19
N ASP A 16 -20.62 4.19 -32.88
CA ASP A 16 -20.70 2.84 -32.32
C ASP A 16 -19.67 2.62 -31.21
N ILE A 17 -18.43 3.11 -31.40
CA ILE A 17 -17.39 3.12 -30.37
C ILE A 17 -17.84 3.90 -29.14
N LEU A 18 -18.38 5.11 -29.33
CA LEU A 18 -18.88 5.93 -28.22
C LEU A 18 -20.04 5.25 -27.48
N ASN A 19 -20.96 4.64 -28.22
CA ASN A 19 -22.10 3.94 -27.63
C ASN A 19 -21.63 2.71 -26.84
N LYS A 20 -20.70 1.92 -27.37
CA LYS A 20 -20.12 0.76 -26.68
C LYS A 20 -19.30 1.17 -25.46
N LEU A 21 -18.56 2.28 -25.51
CA LEU A 21 -17.86 2.84 -24.36
C LEU A 21 -18.86 3.25 -23.26
N LYS A 22 -19.93 3.97 -23.61
CA LYS A 22 -21.01 4.34 -22.68
C LYS A 22 -21.65 3.09 -22.06
N GLN A 23 -21.97 2.08 -22.87
CA GLN A 23 -22.53 0.82 -22.40
C GLN A 23 -21.58 0.07 -21.47
N PHE A 24 -20.30 -0.03 -21.81
CA PHE A 24 -19.28 -0.66 -20.97
C PHE A 24 -19.19 0.05 -19.61
N SER A 25 -19.04 1.37 -19.61
CA SER A 25 -18.98 2.18 -18.38
C SER A 25 -20.23 2.00 -17.52
N THR A 26 -21.41 2.02 -18.14
CA THR A 26 -22.69 1.81 -17.45
C THR A 26 -22.77 0.41 -16.84
N ARG A 27 -22.38 -0.63 -17.58
CA ARG A 27 -22.38 -2.02 -17.09
C ARG A 27 -21.38 -2.20 -15.94
N ARG A 28 -20.17 -1.64 -16.07
CA ARG A 28 -19.14 -1.67 -15.01
C ARG A 28 -19.61 -0.96 -13.76
N TYR A 29 -20.28 0.18 -13.89
CA TYR A 29 -20.86 0.90 -12.76
C TYR A 29 -21.95 0.08 -12.05
N LYS A 30 -22.92 -0.47 -12.82
CA LYS A 30 -23.97 -1.33 -12.27
C LYS A 30 -23.40 -2.56 -11.57
N LEU A 31 -22.38 -3.19 -12.15
CA LEU A 31 -21.69 -4.33 -11.56
C LEU A 31 -20.97 -3.95 -10.27
N ALA A 32 -20.22 -2.85 -10.27
CA ALA A 32 -19.49 -2.36 -9.10
C ALA A 32 -20.45 -2.02 -7.94
N ARG A 33 -21.61 -1.41 -8.23
CA ARG A 33 -22.63 -1.13 -7.22
C ARG A 33 -23.14 -2.42 -6.57
N LYS A 34 -23.50 -3.43 -7.37
CA LYS A 34 -23.91 -4.75 -6.85
C LYS A 34 -22.82 -5.41 -6.01
N GLN A 35 -21.55 -5.28 -6.42
CA GLN A 35 -20.40 -5.82 -5.68
C GLN A 35 -20.17 -5.10 -4.35
N LEU A 36 -20.52 -3.82 -4.25
CA LEU A 36 -20.47 -3.07 -3.00
C LEU A 36 -21.56 -3.52 -2.03
N ASP A 37 -22.78 -3.74 -2.53
CA ASP A 37 -23.93 -4.19 -1.74
C ASP A 37 -23.81 -5.68 -1.34
N SER A 38 -23.12 -6.48 -2.15
CA SER A 38 -22.92 -7.92 -1.93
C SER A 38 -21.55 -8.35 -2.45
N PRO A 39 -20.48 -8.21 -1.65
CA PRO A 39 -19.15 -8.62 -2.04
C PRO A 39 -19.10 -10.14 -2.20
N GLY A 40 -19.03 -10.61 -3.45
CA GLY A 40 -18.85 -12.02 -3.76
C GLY A 40 -17.50 -12.56 -3.27
N GLN A 41 -17.21 -13.83 -3.55
CA GLN A 41 -15.90 -14.40 -3.22
C GLN A 41 -14.77 -13.68 -3.96
N ARG A 42 -13.67 -13.40 -3.25
CA ARG A 42 -12.47 -12.81 -3.84
C ARG A 42 -12.01 -13.69 -5.01
N PRO A 43 -11.82 -13.14 -6.23
CA PRO A 43 -11.29 -13.90 -7.35
C PRO A 43 -9.99 -14.59 -6.94
N LYS A 44 -9.91 -15.90 -7.17
CA LYS A 44 -8.67 -16.64 -6.94
C LYS A 44 -7.60 -16.06 -7.87
N PRO A 45 -6.38 -15.78 -7.37
CA PRO A 45 -5.27 -15.39 -8.24
C PRO A 45 -5.14 -16.39 -9.39
N HIS A 46 -4.83 -15.92 -10.60
CA HIS A 46 -4.68 -16.79 -11.75
C HIS A 46 -3.61 -17.86 -11.44
N PRO A 47 -3.92 -19.17 -11.50
CA PRO A 47 -2.95 -20.22 -11.21
C PRO A 47 -1.75 -20.05 -12.15
N GLY A 48 -0.56 -19.81 -11.58
CA GLY A 48 0.67 -19.63 -12.36
C GLY A 48 1.08 -18.18 -12.65
N TYR A 49 0.25 -17.18 -12.34
CA TYR A 49 0.74 -15.79 -12.30
C TYR A 49 1.54 -15.56 -11.01
N LYS A 50 2.80 -15.97 -11.03
CA LYS A 50 3.84 -15.48 -10.11
C LYS A 50 4.66 -14.48 -10.91
N PRO A 51 4.34 -13.18 -10.83
CA PRO A 51 5.15 -12.20 -11.51
C PRO A 51 6.58 -12.29 -10.97
N LYS A 52 7.52 -12.46 -11.91
CA LYS A 52 8.88 -12.97 -11.64
C LYS A 52 9.70 -12.08 -10.68
N ASP A 53 9.29 -10.82 -10.53
CA ASP A 53 9.99 -9.83 -9.72
C ASP A 53 9.05 -8.98 -8.82
N HIS A 54 8.00 -9.58 -8.26
CA HIS A 54 7.26 -8.93 -7.17
C HIS A 54 7.96 -9.20 -5.84
N ARG A 55 9.26 -8.88 -5.75
CA ARG A 55 9.86 -8.73 -4.43
C ARG A 55 9.16 -7.55 -3.81
N ASN A 56 8.32 -7.81 -2.82
CA ASN A 56 7.85 -6.76 -1.94
C ASN A 56 9.10 -5.98 -1.52
N PRO A 57 9.09 -4.65 -1.63
CA PRO A 57 10.23 -3.84 -1.24
C PRO A 57 10.68 -4.27 0.15
N SER A 58 11.99 -4.36 0.33
CA SER A 58 12.59 -4.71 1.61
C SER A 58 13.58 -3.62 1.99
N PRO A 59 13.82 -3.40 3.29
CA PRO A 59 14.92 -2.56 3.73
C PRO A 59 16.23 -2.99 3.08
N GLY A 60 17.09 -2.04 2.76
CA GLY A 60 18.36 -2.26 2.09
C GLY A 60 19.38 -1.21 2.52
N ASN A 61 20.40 -0.98 1.69
CA ASN A 61 21.50 -0.07 2.01
C ASN A 61 21.42 1.25 1.22
N ALA A 62 20.28 1.58 0.62
CA ALA A 62 20.15 2.87 -0.07
C ALA A 62 20.34 4.03 0.92
N PRO A 63 20.96 5.13 0.47
CA PRO A 63 21.31 6.25 1.35
C PRO A 63 20.06 6.96 1.89
N ASN A 64 20.28 7.83 2.87
CA ASN A 64 19.30 8.80 3.36
C ASN A 64 17.96 8.20 3.78
N GLY A 65 18.01 7.10 4.55
CA GLY A 65 16.81 6.55 5.16
C GLY A 65 16.12 7.53 6.12
N PRO A 66 14.81 7.34 6.36
CA PRO A 66 14.04 8.15 7.27
C PRO A 66 14.57 8.03 8.70
N THR A 67 14.47 9.11 9.47
CA THR A 67 14.97 9.21 10.85
C THR A 67 13.91 9.77 11.79
N ASN A 68 14.20 9.86 13.09
CA ASN A 68 13.31 10.45 14.10
C ASN A 68 11.87 9.91 14.05
N LEU A 69 11.73 8.59 13.87
CA LEU A 69 10.41 7.96 13.97
C LEU A 69 9.88 8.14 15.40
N GLN A 70 8.70 8.72 15.49
CA GLN A 70 8.04 9.04 16.75
C GLN A 70 6.54 8.75 16.69
N LEU A 71 5.96 8.59 17.87
CA LEU A 71 4.53 8.39 18.08
C LEU A 71 3.87 9.76 18.32
N ILE A 72 2.98 10.19 17.42
CA ILE A 72 2.21 11.44 17.62
C ILE A 72 1.07 11.19 18.62
N SER A 73 0.31 10.14 18.40
CA SER A 73 -0.88 9.85 19.19
C SER A 73 -1.17 8.36 19.22
N PHE A 74 -1.72 7.91 20.33
CA PHE A 74 -1.99 6.51 20.54
C PHE A 74 -3.25 6.28 21.37
N ASN A 75 -4.21 5.60 20.76
CA ASN A 75 -5.44 5.15 21.39
C ASN A 75 -5.52 3.63 21.31
N GLN A 76 -6.53 3.04 21.97
CA GLN A 76 -6.71 1.59 22.09
C GLN A 76 -6.57 0.82 20.76
N ASN A 77 -7.08 1.41 19.67
CA ASN A 77 -7.15 0.76 18.35
C ASN A 77 -6.44 1.55 17.24
N LYS A 78 -5.74 2.65 17.57
CA LYS A 78 -5.14 3.55 16.58
C LYS A 78 -3.77 4.05 17.03
N VAL A 79 -2.80 3.98 16.14
CA VAL A 79 -1.42 4.47 16.33
C VAL A 79 -1.10 5.44 15.21
N LYS A 80 -0.76 6.68 15.57
CA LYS A 80 -0.31 7.69 14.61
C LYS A 80 1.20 7.88 14.76
N LEU A 81 1.92 7.67 13.67
CA LEU A 81 3.38 7.77 13.58
C LEU A 81 3.79 8.97 12.73
N GLN A 82 4.97 9.49 13.00
CA GLN A 82 5.64 10.51 12.20
C GLN A 82 7.13 10.24 12.14
N TRP A 83 7.77 10.57 11.03
CA TRP A 83 9.22 10.52 10.90
C TRP A 83 9.72 11.79 10.20
N LYS A 84 11.04 11.98 10.24
CA LYS A 84 11.74 12.92 9.38
C LYS A 84 12.13 12.19 8.10
N ASP A 85 11.69 12.72 6.98
CA ASP A 85 12.18 12.28 5.68
C ASP A 85 13.53 12.93 5.37
N ASN A 86 14.46 12.11 4.90
CA ASN A 86 15.77 12.53 4.45
C ASN A 86 16.04 12.07 3.00
N ALA A 87 15.18 11.22 2.45
CA ALA A 87 15.37 10.65 1.13
C ALA A 87 15.14 11.71 0.05
N GLU A 88 15.78 11.52 -1.09
CA GLU A 88 15.52 12.31 -2.30
C GLU A 88 15.23 11.36 -3.45
N ASN A 89 14.18 11.65 -4.23
CA ASN A 89 13.72 10.85 -5.37
C ASN A 89 13.24 9.42 -5.01
N GLU A 90 12.79 9.21 -3.78
CA GLU A 90 12.08 8.01 -3.36
C GLU A 90 10.70 7.91 -4.03
N ALA A 91 10.28 6.67 -4.28
CA ALA A 91 8.90 6.35 -4.65
C ALA A 91 7.92 6.49 -3.46
N GLY A 92 8.46 6.52 -2.24
CA GLY A 92 7.74 6.71 -1.00
C GLY A 92 8.37 5.93 0.16
N HIS A 93 7.61 5.75 1.23
CA HIS A 93 8.07 5.11 2.46
C HIS A 93 7.20 3.90 2.81
N ILE A 94 7.78 2.96 3.57
CA ILE A 94 7.04 1.81 4.08
C ILE A 94 7.27 1.70 5.58
N VAL A 95 6.16 1.76 6.31
CA VAL A 95 6.15 1.44 7.73
C VAL A 95 6.09 -0.07 7.88
N GLN A 96 7.08 -0.62 8.57
CA GLN A 96 7.11 -2.01 8.99
C GLN A 96 6.58 -2.15 10.42
N ARG A 97 5.89 -3.25 10.68
CA ARG A 97 5.36 -3.62 11.99
C ARG A 97 5.86 -5.00 12.38
N ALA A 98 6.30 -5.12 13.62
CA ALA A 98 6.58 -6.39 14.29
C ALA A 98 5.65 -6.54 15.50
N SER A 99 5.17 -7.75 15.72
CA SER A 99 4.24 -8.10 16.80
C SER A 99 4.40 -9.56 17.19
N LEU A 100 3.68 -10.00 18.22
CA LEU A 100 3.66 -11.42 18.60
C LEU A 100 3.20 -12.34 17.45
N GLU A 101 2.21 -11.92 16.65
CA GLU A 101 1.71 -12.71 15.49
C GLU A 101 2.76 -12.89 14.39
N THR A 102 3.73 -11.98 14.33
CA THR A 102 4.83 -12.06 13.36
C THR A 102 6.10 -12.62 13.99
N ASN A 103 6.04 -13.20 15.20
CA ASN A 103 7.20 -13.64 15.97
C ASN A 103 8.28 -12.54 16.09
N TRP A 104 7.84 -11.30 16.25
CA TRP A 104 8.69 -10.11 16.30
C TRP A 104 9.52 -9.82 15.03
N GLU A 105 9.24 -10.51 13.93
CA GLU A 105 9.78 -10.16 12.62
C GLU A 105 9.06 -8.93 12.06
N PHE A 106 9.84 -7.99 11.53
CA PHE A 106 9.31 -6.83 10.82
C PHE A 106 8.73 -7.23 9.47
N ARG A 107 7.44 -6.95 9.27
CA ARG A 107 6.78 -7.10 7.98
C ARG A 107 6.30 -5.74 7.47
N ASN A 108 6.30 -5.56 6.16
CA ASN A 108 5.69 -4.38 5.54
C ASN A 108 4.22 -4.30 5.94
N HIS A 109 3.80 -3.14 6.46
CA HIS A 109 2.47 -2.99 7.06
C HIS A 109 1.66 -1.88 6.42
N ILE A 110 2.23 -0.68 6.30
CA ILE A 110 1.57 0.50 5.72
C ILE A 110 2.49 1.10 4.66
N PRO A 111 2.16 0.98 3.37
CA PRO A 111 2.84 1.72 2.32
C PRO A 111 2.37 3.18 2.30
N ARG A 112 3.31 4.10 2.07
CA ARG A 112 3.06 5.53 1.86
C ARG A 112 3.67 5.94 0.53
N PRO A 113 2.87 5.95 -0.56
CA PRO A 113 3.36 6.37 -1.87
C PRO A 113 3.56 7.89 -1.89
N GLY A 114 4.58 8.32 -2.63
CA GLY A 114 4.96 9.74 -2.71
C GLY A 114 5.98 10.14 -1.65
N GLY A 115 6.86 11.07 -2.02
CA GLY A 115 7.99 11.47 -1.18
C GLY A 115 7.66 12.38 -0.01
N SER A 116 6.59 13.17 -0.09
CA SER A 116 6.24 14.13 0.95
C SER A 116 5.51 13.53 2.16
N GLU A 117 5.20 12.23 2.14
CA GLU A 117 4.38 11.58 3.18
C GLU A 117 5.21 11.22 4.40
N ILE A 118 5.14 12.05 5.45
CA ILE A 118 5.93 11.88 6.69
C ILE A 118 5.14 11.33 7.88
N GLN A 119 3.89 10.91 7.68
CA GLN A 119 3.01 10.39 8.73
C GLN A 119 2.34 9.09 8.30
N ALA A 120 1.97 8.24 9.26
CA ALA A 120 1.14 7.05 9.01
C ALA A 120 0.15 6.82 10.15
N LEU A 121 -1.01 6.24 9.81
CA LEU A 121 -2.03 5.80 10.77
C LEU A 121 -2.16 4.28 10.68
N ASP A 122 -1.90 3.57 11.78
CA ASP A 122 -2.25 2.17 11.95
C ASP A 122 -3.54 2.07 12.75
N ASP A 123 -4.63 1.69 12.08
CA ASP A 123 -5.97 1.48 12.65
C ASP A 123 -6.29 -0.01 12.89
N ARG A 124 -5.30 -0.90 12.69
CA ARG A 124 -5.41 -2.35 12.88
C ARG A 124 -4.68 -2.80 14.14
N VAL A 125 -4.71 -1.96 15.17
CA VAL A 125 -4.05 -2.19 16.46
C VAL A 125 -5.07 -2.81 17.40
N ILE A 126 -4.66 -3.87 18.11
CA ILE A 126 -5.51 -4.56 19.08
C ILE A 126 -5.06 -4.15 20.48
N MET A 127 -6.04 -3.89 21.35
CA MET A 127 -5.77 -3.54 22.74
C MET A 127 -5.02 -4.63 23.53
N GLY A 128 -4.19 -4.22 24.49
CA GLY A 128 -3.40 -5.13 25.30
C GLY A 128 -2.18 -5.76 24.59
N ARG A 129 -1.95 -5.42 23.32
CA ARG A 129 -0.83 -5.97 22.54
C ARG A 129 0.34 -5.02 22.40
N LYS A 130 1.52 -5.60 22.22
CA LYS A 130 2.76 -4.89 21.95
C LYS A 130 3.08 -4.88 20.45
N TYR A 131 3.59 -3.75 19.98
CA TYR A 131 3.99 -3.56 18.59
C TYR A 131 5.30 -2.79 18.52
N ARG A 132 6.14 -3.13 17.54
CA ARG A 132 7.34 -2.38 17.17
C ARG A 132 7.19 -1.85 15.76
N TYR A 133 7.56 -0.60 15.54
CA TYR A 133 7.52 0.06 14.26
C TYR A 133 8.90 0.56 13.86
N ARG A 134 9.18 0.50 12.57
CA ARG A 134 10.28 1.21 11.90
C ARG A 134 9.82 1.58 10.50
N VAL A 135 10.46 2.56 9.89
CA VAL A 135 10.13 3.02 8.53
C VAL A 135 11.38 3.00 7.66
N TYR A 136 11.24 2.75 6.36
CA TYR A 136 12.32 2.87 5.38
C TYR A 136 11.78 3.51 4.10
N ALA A 137 12.64 4.19 3.35
CA ALA A 137 12.32 4.75 2.05
C ALA A 137 12.51 3.70 0.95
N VAL A 138 11.76 3.83 -0.14
CA VAL A 138 11.79 2.92 -1.28
C VAL A 138 12.13 3.71 -2.53
N PHE A 139 13.13 3.25 -3.29
CA PHE A 139 13.55 3.86 -4.54
C PHE A 139 13.30 2.93 -5.71
N GLN A 140 13.08 3.51 -6.90
CA GLN A 140 13.05 2.74 -8.14
C GLN A 140 14.48 2.57 -8.66
N SER A 141 14.83 1.34 -9.02
CA SER A 141 16.07 0.99 -9.71
C SER A 141 15.75 0.18 -10.97
N GLN A 142 16.71 0.10 -11.89
CA GLN A 142 16.62 -0.69 -13.12
C GLN A 142 16.29 -2.17 -12.85
N ASN A 143 16.69 -2.69 -11.68
CA ASN A 143 16.49 -4.08 -11.26
C ASN A 143 15.30 -4.26 -10.29
N GLY A 144 14.46 -3.23 -10.10
CA GLY A 144 13.29 -3.27 -9.22
C GLY A 144 13.36 -2.28 -8.06
N MET A 145 12.50 -2.47 -7.05
CA MET A 145 12.46 -1.59 -5.88
C MET A 145 13.59 -1.90 -4.90
N ILE A 146 14.32 -0.87 -4.47
CA ILE A 146 15.36 -0.96 -3.45
C ILE A 146 14.96 -0.16 -2.20
N GLY A 147 15.31 -0.64 -1.01
CA GLY A 147 15.03 0.06 0.24
C GLY A 147 16.24 0.78 0.83
N SER A 148 15.99 1.86 1.56
CA SER A 148 16.97 2.48 2.45
C SER A 148 17.23 1.63 3.69
N GLN A 149 18.22 2.05 4.47
CA GLN A 149 18.32 1.65 5.88
C GLN A 149 17.04 2.10 6.62
N PRO A 150 16.51 1.28 7.53
CA PRO A 150 15.34 1.66 8.31
C PRO A 150 15.70 2.70 9.38
N SER A 151 14.69 3.44 9.82
CA SER A 151 14.75 4.31 10.99
C SER A 151 15.05 3.53 12.28
N GLY A 152 15.27 4.27 13.37
CA GLY A 152 15.14 3.73 14.71
C GLY A 152 13.77 3.07 14.96
N ILE A 153 13.72 2.21 15.97
CA ILE A 153 12.53 1.43 16.34
C ILE A 153 11.74 2.18 17.42
N VAL A 154 10.42 2.25 17.24
CA VAL A 154 9.49 2.68 18.28
C VAL A 154 8.71 1.46 18.77
N GLU A 155 8.75 1.21 20.09
CA GLU A 155 7.93 0.18 20.74
C GLU A 155 6.72 0.81 21.42
N ILE A 156 5.56 0.17 21.28
CA ILE A 156 4.33 0.57 21.97
C ILE A 156 3.68 -0.63 22.65
N THR A 157 2.96 -0.37 23.74
CA THR A 157 2.07 -1.33 24.40
C THR A 157 0.67 -0.74 24.47
N SER A 158 -0.31 -1.33 23.79
CA SER A 158 -1.70 -0.87 23.84
C SER A 158 -2.27 -1.05 25.22
N LYS A 159 -2.55 0.08 25.89
CA LYS A 159 -3.11 0.10 27.23
C LYS A 159 -4.58 -0.28 27.15
N LYS A 160 -4.96 -1.27 27.95
CA LYS A 160 -6.37 -1.55 28.25
C LYS A 160 -6.89 -0.38 29.10
N THR A 161 -7.89 0.36 28.64
CA THR A 161 -8.59 1.29 29.53
C THR A 161 -9.51 0.45 30.38
N ILE A 162 -9.25 0.38 31.68
CA ILE A 162 -10.21 -0.12 32.67
C ILE A 162 -11.22 1.01 32.82
N LYS A 163 -12.46 0.79 32.41
CA LYS A 163 -13.60 1.64 32.80
C LYS A 163 -14.08 1.18 34.16
#